data_AF-A0A9W8XB21-F1
#
_entry.id   AF-A0A9W8XB21-F1
#
_cell.length_a   1.000
_cell.length_b   1.000
_cell.length_c   1.000
_cell.angle_alpha   90.00
_cell.angle_beta   90.00
_cell.angle_gamma   90.00
#
_symmetry.space_group_name_H-M   'P 1'
#
loop_
_entity.id
_entity.type
_entity.pdbx_description
1 polymer ?
#
loop_
_entity_poly.entity_id
_entity_poly.type
_entity_poly.pdbx_seq_one_letter_code
_entity_poly.pdbx_strand_id
1 'polypeptide(L)'
;MAGCWIYDKEAVQHIVAGLAPNLRHVHIWFDTAPCEVTGAGWPPPTRPPWRGFHSDKLDGSLPVPKTKGRLESLRIASYQIAPWLTYTEFSYLQVLTLDGKIGLQGLQAIAEIAVSGELRALRALRLPDLDIRTKIEPFQADCELNLLLSTLQPLKSLSMEPPGNLSLDTAFDRHGATLHCFHVRKYALRIDQTTQLQRRCPAVTELSLEFLRKAGSHEELQIYQTLRAIPRLKKLTLSFHSSTHGPICIAHVPGEESPDGEDTDEEFKERLKLEIQNILRNTAMDETLARSIFEELMTTNHPNRADLHPTLSYIQLLNIMPKLVCGQDIAEQFNDILEWIGRQWVCERDRRDTHKDEATVEEHCYERRLRRGNWLNNNLNRAYGSKEFAGAWKTLWPGTDTDWKNGWKSIPLFDDSEA
;
A
#
# COMPACT_ATOMS: atom_id res chain seq x y z
N MET A 1 7.49 -31.69 -30.13
CA MET A 1 6.72 -30.50 -29.75
C MET A 1 7.68 -29.33 -29.67
N ALA A 2 7.52 -28.32 -30.53
CA ALA A 2 8.31 -27.09 -30.43
C ALA A 2 7.74 -26.28 -29.26
N GLY A 3 8.43 -26.28 -28.12
CA GLY A 3 8.12 -25.37 -27.03
C GLY A 3 8.39 -23.94 -27.50
N CYS A 4 7.39 -23.07 -27.44
CA CYS A 4 7.59 -21.64 -27.61
C CYS A 4 8.25 -21.12 -26.33
N TRP A 5 9.56 -20.91 -26.37
CA TRP A 5 10.32 -20.40 -25.24
C TRP A 5 10.44 -18.87 -25.36
N ILE A 6 9.90 -18.16 -24.40
CA ILE A 6 9.97 -16.69 -24.33
C ILE A 6 11.34 -16.31 -23.74
N TYR A 7 12.15 -15.52 -24.45
CA TYR A 7 13.49 -15.06 -24.03
C TYR A 7 13.58 -13.54 -23.89
N ASP A 8 12.43 -12.88 -23.72
CA ASP A 8 12.31 -11.42 -23.72
C ASP A 8 13.21 -10.78 -22.66
N LYS A 9 13.34 -11.42 -21.49
CA LYS A 9 14.22 -10.95 -20.41
C LYS A 9 15.69 -10.95 -20.83
N GLU A 10 16.20 -12.09 -21.30
CA GLU A 10 17.61 -12.23 -21.71
C GLU A 10 17.94 -11.30 -22.88
N ALA A 11 16.99 -11.17 -23.82
CA ALA A 11 17.08 -10.22 -24.93
C ALA A 11 17.22 -8.77 -24.43
N VAL A 12 16.35 -8.32 -23.51
CA VAL A 12 16.41 -6.95 -22.97
C VAL A 12 17.71 -6.71 -22.20
N GLN A 13 18.16 -7.68 -21.39
CA GLN A 13 19.42 -7.57 -20.64
C GLN A 13 20.62 -7.34 -21.57
N HIS A 14 20.69 -8.06 -22.69
CA HIS A 14 21.74 -7.86 -23.69
C HIS A 14 21.59 -6.57 -24.51
N ILE A 15 20.36 -6.11 -24.75
CA ILE A 15 20.13 -4.80 -25.36
C ILE A 15 20.74 -3.70 -24.49
N VAL A 16 20.48 -3.75 -23.19
CA VAL A 16 21.01 -2.80 -22.20
C VAL A 16 22.53 -2.84 -22.15
N ALA A 17 23.13 -4.03 -22.19
CA ALA A 17 24.56 -4.20 -22.00
C ALA A 17 25.44 -3.75 -23.19
N GLY A 18 24.86 -3.20 -24.27
CA GLY A 18 25.67 -2.53 -25.29
C GLY A 18 25.06 -2.44 -26.68
N LEU A 19 23.95 -3.12 -26.96
CA LEU A 19 23.31 -3.04 -28.29
C LEU A 19 22.51 -1.75 -28.49
N ALA A 20 22.11 -1.09 -27.39
CA ALA A 20 21.42 0.20 -27.42
C ALA A 20 22.07 1.19 -26.44
N PRO A 21 23.17 1.87 -26.83
CA PRO A 21 23.94 2.74 -25.93
C PRO A 21 23.16 3.98 -25.44
N ASN A 22 22.09 4.37 -26.13
CA ASN A 22 21.22 5.49 -25.75
C ASN A 22 20.01 5.07 -24.91
N LEU A 23 19.88 3.78 -24.58
CA LEU A 23 18.77 3.28 -23.77
C LEU A 23 18.96 3.75 -22.32
N ARG A 24 17.98 4.53 -21.83
CA ARG A 24 18.01 5.12 -20.48
C ARG A 24 16.97 4.55 -19.53
N HIS A 25 15.85 4.07 -20.06
CA HIS A 25 14.71 3.63 -19.27
C HIS A 25 14.29 2.25 -19.71
N VAL A 26 14.20 1.34 -18.75
CA VAL A 26 13.73 -0.03 -18.98
C VAL A 26 12.63 -0.35 -17.97
N HIS A 27 11.54 -0.87 -18.49
CA HIS A 27 10.41 -1.34 -17.71
C HIS A 27 10.01 -2.71 -18.21
N ILE A 28 10.17 -3.71 -17.36
CA ILE A 28 9.76 -5.08 -17.63
C ILE A 28 8.49 -5.34 -16.85
N TRP A 29 7.41 -5.64 -17.57
CA TRP A 29 6.14 -6.03 -17.01
C TRP A 29 6.16 -7.54 -16.78
N PHE A 30 5.77 -7.95 -15.58
CA PHE A 30 5.58 -9.36 -15.26
C PHE A 30 4.08 -9.60 -15.23
N ASP A 31 3.56 -10.22 -16.27
CA ASP A 31 2.21 -10.78 -16.19
C ASP A 31 2.30 -12.04 -15.33
N THR A 32 1.68 -11.99 -14.15
CA THR A 32 1.60 -13.13 -13.24
C THR A 32 0.40 -14.03 -13.57
N ALA A 33 -0.11 -14.02 -14.80
CA ALA A 33 -1.00 -15.07 -15.24
C ALA A 33 -0.25 -16.41 -15.13
N PRO A 34 -0.66 -17.34 -14.25
CA PRO A 34 -0.17 -18.70 -14.35
C PRO A 34 -0.63 -19.21 -15.72
N CYS A 35 0.30 -19.49 -16.61
CA CYS A 35 -0.02 -20.31 -17.75
C CYS A 35 -0.34 -21.69 -17.18
N GLU A 36 -1.61 -21.93 -16.86
CA GLU A 36 -2.17 -23.23 -16.50
C GLU A 36 -2.12 -24.14 -17.73
N VAL A 37 -0.91 -24.52 -18.14
CA VAL A 37 -0.68 -25.57 -19.12
C VAL A 37 0.42 -26.48 -18.59
N THR A 38 0.19 -27.08 -17.42
CA THR A 38 0.71 -28.42 -17.13
C THR A 38 -0.32 -29.17 -16.30
N GLY A 39 -1.37 -29.66 -16.96
CA GLY A 39 -2.07 -30.84 -16.49
C GLY A 39 -1.11 -32.03 -16.48
N ALA A 40 -1.14 -32.78 -15.38
CA ALA A 40 -0.52 -34.08 -15.16
C ALA A 40 1.03 -34.14 -15.26
N GLY A 41 1.69 -34.39 -14.12
CA GLY A 41 2.79 -35.36 -13.92
C GLY A 41 4.08 -35.34 -14.75
N TRP A 42 4.23 -34.50 -15.77
CA TRP A 42 5.45 -34.44 -16.58
C TRP A 42 6.40 -33.37 -16.05
N PRO A 43 7.71 -33.66 -15.90
CA PRO A 43 8.68 -32.63 -15.58
C PRO A 43 8.61 -31.53 -16.66
N PRO A 44 8.58 -30.24 -16.26
CA PRO A 44 8.52 -29.17 -17.24
C PRO A 44 9.70 -29.31 -18.20
N PRO A 45 9.48 -29.19 -19.52
CA PRO A 45 10.56 -29.33 -20.48
C PRO A 45 11.68 -28.34 -20.14
N THR A 46 12.92 -28.80 -20.14
CA THR A 46 14.08 -27.96 -19.83
C THR A 46 14.22 -26.88 -20.91
N ARG A 47 13.95 -25.64 -20.54
CA ARG A 47 14.11 -24.46 -21.41
C ARG A 47 15.56 -24.42 -21.91
N PRO A 48 15.83 -24.46 -23.22
CA PRO A 48 17.19 -24.37 -23.73
C PRO A 48 17.79 -23.00 -23.38
N PRO A 49 19.13 -22.87 -23.29
CA PRO A 49 19.76 -21.58 -23.07
C PRO A 49 19.49 -20.64 -24.26
N TRP A 50 19.33 -19.34 -23.98
CA TRP A 50 19.18 -18.33 -25.02
C TRP A 50 20.45 -18.23 -25.86
N ARG A 51 20.33 -18.21 -27.20
CA ARG A 51 21.47 -18.19 -28.13
C ARG A 51 21.93 -16.79 -28.54
N GLY A 52 21.36 -15.74 -27.95
CA GLY A 52 21.65 -14.36 -28.32
C GLY A 52 20.95 -13.89 -29.60
N PHE A 53 21.20 -12.64 -29.98
CA PHE A 53 20.67 -12.05 -31.23
C PHE A 53 21.40 -12.53 -32.49
N HIS A 54 22.61 -13.10 -32.34
CA HIS A 54 23.47 -13.54 -33.44
C HIS A 54 23.95 -14.97 -33.17
N SER A 55 23.17 -15.96 -33.61
CA SER A 55 23.37 -17.38 -33.31
C SER A 55 24.43 -18.04 -34.22
N ASP A 56 25.63 -17.46 -34.31
CA ASP A 56 26.73 -18.03 -35.11
C ASP A 56 27.79 -18.77 -34.27
N LYS A 57 27.63 -18.81 -32.94
CA LYS A 57 28.57 -19.53 -32.05
C LYS A 57 27.95 -20.79 -31.48
N LEU A 58 28.57 -21.94 -31.81
CA LEU A 58 28.18 -23.29 -31.37
C LEU A 58 28.58 -23.63 -29.93
N ASP A 59 29.42 -22.83 -29.28
CA ASP A 59 29.80 -23.06 -27.89
C ASP A 59 28.70 -22.57 -26.97
N GLY A 60 28.06 -23.49 -26.26
CA GLY A 60 26.91 -23.27 -25.38
C GLY A 60 27.14 -22.37 -24.15
N SER A 61 28.20 -21.56 -24.13
CA SER A 61 28.42 -20.53 -23.12
C SER A 61 27.76 -19.21 -23.55
N LEU A 62 26.86 -18.68 -22.71
CA LEU A 62 26.27 -17.36 -22.91
C LEU A 62 27.40 -16.32 -23.01
N PRO A 63 27.47 -15.50 -24.09
CA PRO A 63 28.46 -14.44 -24.18
C PRO A 63 28.14 -13.38 -23.13
N VAL A 64 28.87 -13.39 -22.00
CA VAL A 64 28.79 -12.30 -21.02
C VAL A 64 29.07 -11.00 -21.77
N PRO A 65 28.20 -9.97 -21.66
CA PRO A 65 28.43 -8.70 -22.33
C PRO A 65 29.78 -8.12 -21.96
N LYS A 66 30.51 -7.61 -22.95
CA LYS A 66 31.82 -6.96 -22.73
C LYS A 66 31.70 -5.56 -22.12
N THR A 67 30.50 -4.99 -22.17
CA THR A 67 30.19 -3.64 -21.68
C THR A 67 28.94 -3.69 -20.80
N LYS A 68 28.77 -2.69 -19.95
CA LYS A 68 27.54 -2.48 -19.17
C LYS A 68 26.81 -1.25 -19.70
N GLY A 69 25.49 -1.32 -19.71
CA GLY A 69 24.63 -0.17 -20.00
C GLY A 69 24.65 0.88 -18.88
N ARG A 70 24.07 2.04 -19.14
CA ARG A 70 23.93 3.15 -18.18
C ARG A 70 22.49 3.60 -18.10
N LEU A 71 21.68 2.79 -17.41
CA LEU A 71 20.27 3.11 -17.22
C LEU A 71 20.09 4.22 -16.18
N GLU A 72 19.15 5.13 -16.46
CA GLU A 72 18.65 6.13 -15.52
C GLU A 72 17.41 5.61 -14.76
N SER A 73 16.60 4.74 -15.37
CA SER A 73 15.42 4.13 -14.75
C SER A 73 15.32 2.64 -15.04
N LEU A 74 15.04 1.86 -13.99
CA LEU A 74 14.85 0.42 -14.09
C LEU A 74 13.63 -0.01 -13.27
N ARG A 75 12.70 -0.71 -13.92
CA ARG A 75 11.58 -1.39 -13.28
C ARG A 75 11.59 -2.88 -13.59
N ILE A 76 11.76 -3.70 -12.57
CA ILE A 76 11.98 -5.15 -12.65
C ILE A 76 11.35 -5.86 -11.45
N ALA A 77 11.23 -7.18 -11.51
CA ALA A 77 10.85 -7.98 -10.35
C ALA A 77 12.00 -8.02 -9.33
N SER A 78 11.66 -7.98 -8.04
CA SER A 78 12.60 -7.94 -6.91
C SER A 78 13.73 -8.98 -7.00
N TYR A 79 13.41 -10.23 -7.31
CA TYR A 79 14.35 -11.35 -7.39
C TYR A 79 15.37 -11.23 -8.53
N GLN A 80 15.21 -10.25 -9.42
CA GLN A 80 16.10 -10.07 -10.57
C GLN A 80 17.24 -9.08 -10.31
N ILE A 81 17.22 -8.33 -9.21
CA ILE A 81 18.13 -7.19 -9.04
C ILE A 81 19.62 -7.57 -9.17
N ALA A 82 20.04 -8.66 -8.53
CA ALA A 82 21.45 -9.10 -8.58
C ALA A 82 21.90 -9.47 -10.00
N PRO A 83 21.16 -10.28 -10.79
CA PRO A 83 21.48 -10.50 -12.21
C PRO A 83 21.68 -9.22 -13.03
N TRP A 84 20.95 -8.14 -12.72
CA TRP A 84 21.03 -6.89 -13.47
C TRP A 84 22.36 -6.14 -13.30
N LEU A 85 23.12 -6.40 -12.22
CA LEU A 85 24.45 -5.82 -12.02
C LEU A 85 25.45 -6.21 -13.11
N THR A 86 25.23 -7.35 -13.78
CA THR A 86 26.08 -7.82 -14.89
C THR A 86 25.85 -7.00 -16.16
N TYR A 87 24.66 -6.41 -16.33
CA TYR A 87 24.23 -5.80 -17.59
C TYR A 87 24.19 -4.27 -17.57
N THR A 88 24.10 -3.64 -16.39
CA THR A 88 24.06 -2.18 -16.27
C THR A 88 24.86 -1.69 -15.06
N GLU A 89 25.44 -0.50 -15.19
CA GLU A 89 26.11 0.23 -14.10
C GLU A 89 25.04 0.92 -13.25
N PHE A 90 24.80 0.39 -12.05
CA PHE A 90 23.77 0.93 -11.16
C PHE A 90 24.15 2.34 -10.66
N SER A 91 25.44 2.69 -10.70
CA SER A 91 25.93 3.98 -10.23
C SER A 91 25.37 5.21 -10.98
N TYR A 92 24.70 5.00 -12.12
CA TYR A 92 23.96 6.01 -12.90
C TYR A 92 22.44 5.96 -12.70
N LEU A 93 21.94 4.95 -12.01
CA LEU A 93 20.52 4.70 -11.84
C LEU A 93 19.90 5.73 -10.91
N GLN A 94 18.92 6.46 -11.41
CA GLN A 94 18.19 7.49 -10.67
C GLN A 94 16.86 6.99 -10.12
N VAL A 95 16.23 6.03 -10.81
CA VAL A 95 14.93 5.46 -10.44
C VAL A 95 15.02 3.95 -10.43
N LEU A 96 14.72 3.35 -9.28
CA LEU A 96 14.60 1.90 -9.13
C LEU A 96 13.19 1.56 -8.63
N THR A 97 12.47 0.77 -9.41
CA THR A 97 11.19 0.18 -8.99
C THR A 97 11.30 -1.32 -9.02
N LEU A 98 11.00 -1.94 -7.88
CA LEU A 98 10.95 -3.38 -7.74
C LEU A 98 9.50 -3.82 -7.58
N ASP A 99 9.06 -4.72 -8.45
CA ASP A 99 7.73 -5.31 -8.43
C ASP A 99 7.72 -6.70 -7.77
N GLY A 100 6.52 -7.17 -7.42
CA GLY A 100 6.29 -8.47 -6.81
C GLY A 100 6.39 -8.43 -5.28
N LYS A 101 6.98 -9.47 -4.70
CA LYS A 101 7.27 -9.55 -3.26
C LYS A 101 8.76 -9.68 -3.02
N ILE A 102 9.26 -9.23 -1.87
CA ILE A 102 10.66 -9.36 -1.50
C ILE A 102 10.80 -10.11 -0.17
N GLY A 103 11.62 -11.15 -0.18
CA GLY A 103 12.06 -11.83 1.02
C GLY A 103 13.30 -11.16 1.62
N LEU A 104 13.68 -11.59 2.83
CA LEU A 104 14.85 -11.06 3.53
C LEU A 104 16.14 -11.08 2.69
N GLN A 105 16.42 -12.20 2.00
CA GLN A 105 17.62 -12.32 1.15
C GLN A 105 17.63 -11.30 -0.01
N GLY A 106 16.46 -11.00 -0.57
CA GLY A 106 16.34 -9.99 -1.61
C GLY A 106 16.62 -8.59 -1.06
N LEU A 107 16.13 -8.30 0.15
CA LEU A 107 16.36 -7.03 0.82
C LEU A 107 17.84 -6.84 1.19
N GLN A 108 18.48 -7.89 1.71
CA GLN A 108 19.92 -7.96 1.98
C GLN A 108 20.75 -7.66 0.73
N ALA A 109 20.44 -8.32 -0.39
CA ALA A 109 21.14 -8.09 -1.64
C ALA A 109 21.05 -6.62 -2.09
N ILE A 110 19.90 -5.95 -1.92
CA ILE A 110 19.77 -4.53 -2.26
C ILE A 110 20.58 -3.65 -1.31
N ALA A 111 20.56 -3.96 -0.01
CA ALA A 111 21.35 -3.25 0.99
C ALA A 111 22.85 -3.35 0.68
N GLU A 112 23.35 -4.54 0.35
CA GLU A 112 24.75 -4.76 -0.06
C GLU A 112 25.12 -3.98 -1.34
N ILE A 113 24.23 -3.95 -2.33
CA ILE A 113 24.40 -3.11 -3.53
C ILE A 113 24.47 -1.63 -3.15
N ALA A 114 23.65 -1.15 -2.21
CA ALA A 114 23.75 0.23 -1.74
C ALA A 114 25.08 0.50 -1.03
N VAL A 115 25.51 -0.40 -0.14
CA VAL A 115 26.76 -0.30 0.65
C VAL A 115 27.99 -0.29 -0.24
N SER A 116 28.00 -1.05 -1.33
CA SER A 116 29.06 -1.00 -2.34
C SER A 116 29.11 0.30 -3.15
N GLY A 117 28.17 1.23 -2.93
CA GLY A 117 28.12 2.53 -3.60
C GLY A 117 27.49 2.47 -5.00
N GLU A 118 26.94 1.33 -5.39
CA GLU A 118 26.31 1.15 -6.70
C GLU A 118 25.02 1.95 -6.84
N LEU A 119 24.36 2.40 -5.77
CA LEU A 119 23.11 3.20 -5.84
C LEU A 119 23.31 4.70 -5.57
N ARG A 120 24.54 5.22 -5.77
CA ARG A 120 24.88 6.62 -5.42
C ARG A 120 24.08 7.71 -6.14
N ALA A 121 23.54 7.43 -7.32
CA ALA A 121 22.75 8.40 -8.11
C ALA A 121 21.24 8.30 -7.85
N LEU A 122 20.82 7.37 -6.99
CA LEU A 122 19.41 7.07 -6.78
C LEU A 122 18.67 8.25 -6.15
N ARG A 123 17.53 8.61 -6.76
CA ARG A 123 16.64 9.69 -6.31
C ARG A 123 15.23 9.19 -6.01
N ALA A 124 14.84 8.07 -6.60
CA ALA A 124 13.54 7.46 -6.40
C ALA A 124 13.68 5.95 -6.18
N LEU A 125 13.12 5.46 -5.08
CA LEU A 125 13.09 4.04 -4.74
C LEU A 125 11.65 3.62 -4.46
N ARG A 126 11.18 2.59 -5.18
CA ARG A 126 9.97 1.85 -4.84
C ARG A 126 10.34 0.41 -4.56
N LEU A 127 10.19 0.00 -3.30
CA LEU A 127 10.33 -1.38 -2.88
C LEU A 127 9.00 -2.13 -3.05
N PRO A 128 9.03 -3.45 -3.29
CA PRO A 128 7.83 -4.27 -3.34
C PRO A 128 7.30 -4.51 -1.93
N ASP A 129 6.23 -5.29 -1.85
CA ASP A 129 5.70 -5.78 -0.58
C ASP A 129 6.62 -6.85 0.02
N LEU A 130 6.65 -6.98 1.35
CA LEU A 130 7.38 -8.07 2.00
C LEU A 130 6.68 -9.41 1.75
N ASP A 131 7.44 -10.48 1.50
CA ASP A 131 6.86 -11.82 1.37
C ASP A 131 6.57 -12.44 2.73
N ILE A 132 5.40 -12.11 3.29
CA ILE A 132 4.86 -12.67 4.53
C ILE A 132 4.73 -14.21 4.55
N ARG A 133 4.83 -14.89 3.40
CA ARG A 133 4.82 -16.37 3.34
C ARG A 133 6.15 -16.96 3.75
N THR A 134 7.24 -16.23 3.49
CA THR A 134 8.51 -16.53 4.13
C THR A 134 8.38 -16.03 5.55
N LYS A 135 8.72 -16.84 6.56
CA LYS A 135 8.75 -16.42 7.97
C LYS A 135 9.87 -15.38 8.14
N ILE A 136 9.67 -14.18 7.60
CA ILE A 136 10.62 -13.08 7.70
C ILE A 136 10.55 -12.62 9.15
N GLU A 137 11.66 -12.70 9.85
CA GLU A 137 11.84 -12.08 11.16
C GLU A 137 11.69 -10.56 10.99
N PRO A 138 10.61 -9.92 11.49
CA PRO A 138 10.32 -8.52 11.21
C PRO A 138 11.47 -7.60 11.64
N PHE A 139 12.08 -7.90 12.79
CA PHE A 139 13.22 -7.16 13.31
C PHE A 139 14.42 -7.20 12.35
N GLN A 140 14.71 -8.37 11.76
CA GLN A 140 15.85 -8.49 10.84
C GLN A 140 15.56 -7.74 9.54
N ALA A 141 14.35 -7.85 9.00
CA ALA A 141 13.95 -7.04 7.84
C ALA A 141 14.03 -5.54 8.12
N ASP A 142 13.64 -5.10 9.33
CA ASP A 142 13.73 -3.70 9.74
C ASP A 142 15.20 -3.23 9.79
N CYS A 143 16.12 -4.07 10.30
CA CYS A 143 17.56 -3.81 10.29
C CYS A 143 18.12 -3.66 8.87
N GLU A 144 17.75 -4.56 7.95
CA GLU A 144 18.25 -4.53 6.56
C GLU A 144 17.70 -3.33 5.78
N LEU A 145 16.42 -3.01 5.97
CA LEU A 145 15.83 -1.82 5.35
C LEU A 145 16.44 -0.54 5.93
N ASN A 146 16.68 -0.50 7.24
CA ASN A 146 17.39 0.59 7.89
C ASN A 146 18.81 0.77 7.31
N LEU A 147 19.56 -0.32 7.13
CA LEU A 147 20.90 -0.27 6.53
C LEU A 147 20.85 0.30 5.10
N LEU A 148 19.90 -0.17 4.29
CA LEU A 148 19.67 0.34 2.94
C LEU A 148 19.40 1.85 2.96
N LEU A 149 18.40 2.31 3.73
CA LEU A 149 18.00 3.72 3.78
C LEU A 149 19.12 4.62 4.33
N SER A 150 19.83 4.18 5.36
CA SER A 150 20.96 4.91 5.95
C SER A 150 22.09 5.15 4.96
N THR A 151 22.29 4.21 4.03
CA THR A 151 23.39 4.24 3.05
C THR A 151 23.07 5.11 1.84
N LEU A 152 21.80 5.20 1.45
CA LEU A 152 21.38 5.95 0.27
C LEU A 152 21.55 7.46 0.48
N GLN A 153 21.79 8.15 -0.64
CA GLN A 153 21.70 9.61 -0.68
C GLN A 153 20.24 10.05 -0.45
N PRO A 154 20.00 11.26 0.08
CA PRO A 154 18.65 11.77 0.32
C PRO A 154 17.73 11.63 -0.92
N LEU A 155 16.68 10.82 -0.77
CA LEU A 155 15.75 10.49 -1.85
C LEU A 155 14.70 11.59 -2.04
N LYS A 156 14.22 11.74 -3.27
CA LYS A 156 13.05 12.57 -3.63
C LYS A 156 11.74 11.79 -3.62
N SER A 157 11.80 10.49 -3.86
CA SER A 157 10.63 9.61 -3.86
C SER A 157 10.96 8.31 -3.13
N LEU A 158 10.12 7.92 -2.19
CA LEU A 158 10.27 6.67 -1.45
C LEU A 158 8.92 5.99 -1.28
N SER A 159 8.84 4.72 -1.66
CA SER A 159 7.70 3.85 -1.45
C SER A 159 8.17 2.57 -0.78
N MET A 160 7.70 2.32 0.44
CA MET A 160 8.15 1.19 1.27
C MET A 160 7.02 0.60 2.11
N GLU A 161 7.23 -0.64 2.55
CA GLU A 161 6.49 -1.32 3.61
C GLU A 161 7.45 -1.44 4.80
N PRO A 162 7.32 -0.59 5.84
CA PRO A 162 8.19 -0.66 7.02
C PRO A 162 7.92 -1.94 7.81
N PRO A 163 8.93 -2.80 8.05
CA PRO A 163 8.78 -3.95 8.94
C PRO A 163 8.69 -3.54 10.42
N GLY A 164 9.16 -2.34 10.75
CA GLY A 164 9.16 -1.78 12.11
C GLY A 164 9.51 -0.28 12.11
N ASN A 165 9.73 0.25 13.32
CA ASN A 165 9.94 1.68 13.52
C ASN A 165 11.33 2.13 13.07
N LEU A 166 12.34 1.26 13.12
CA LEU A 166 13.72 1.66 12.85
C LEU A 166 13.88 2.17 11.42
N SER A 167 13.35 1.43 10.44
CA SER A 167 13.40 1.84 9.04
C SER A 167 12.54 3.07 8.75
N LEU A 168 11.40 3.23 9.44
CA LEU A 168 10.53 4.40 9.30
C LEU A 168 11.19 5.67 9.85
N ASP A 169 11.79 5.59 11.04
CA ASP A 169 12.49 6.70 11.69
C ASP A 169 13.69 7.14 10.83
N THR A 170 14.45 6.17 10.31
CA THR A 170 15.54 6.45 9.37
C THR A 170 15.04 7.09 8.07
N ALA A 171 13.89 6.67 7.55
CA ALA A 171 13.29 7.34 6.38
C ALA A 171 12.99 8.81 6.67
N PHE A 172 12.44 9.12 7.85
CA PHE A 172 12.19 10.49 8.28
C PHE A 172 13.49 11.29 8.44
N ASP A 173 14.46 10.73 9.18
CA ASP A 173 15.68 11.45 9.55
C ASP A 173 16.64 11.65 8.37
N ARG A 174 16.75 10.66 7.48
CA ARG A 174 17.71 10.71 6.37
C ARG A 174 17.14 11.30 5.10
N HIS A 175 15.86 11.06 4.81
CA HIS A 175 15.26 11.41 3.53
C HIS A 175 14.16 12.47 3.65
N GLY A 176 13.57 12.68 4.84
CA GLY A 176 12.40 13.54 5.03
C GLY A 176 12.53 14.93 4.40
N ALA A 177 13.67 15.61 4.61
CA ALA A 177 13.89 16.95 4.09
C ALA A 177 13.85 17.06 2.54
N THR A 178 14.14 15.97 1.83
CA THR A 178 14.19 15.93 0.35
C THR A 178 13.02 15.20 -0.29
N LEU A 179 12.22 14.47 0.49
CA LEU A 179 11.08 13.70 -0.02
C LEU A 179 9.98 14.63 -0.56
N HIS A 180 9.59 14.37 -1.80
CA HIS A 180 8.45 15.00 -2.48
C HIS A 180 7.28 14.02 -2.61
N CYS A 181 7.60 12.73 -2.77
CA CYS A 181 6.63 11.64 -2.83
C CYS A 181 6.99 10.61 -1.76
N PHE A 182 6.09 10.38 -0.81
CA PHE A 182 6.32 9.40 0.26
C PHE A 182 5.12 8.48 0.46
N HIS A 183 5.33 7.20 0.22
CA HIS A 183 4.29 6.18 0.27
C HIS A 183 4.67 5.14 1.32
N VAL A 184 3.92 5.10 2.41
CA VAL A 184 4.03 4.08 3.46
C VAL A 184 2.85 3.14 3.29
N ARG A 185 3.14 1.84 3.09
CA ARG A 185 2.14 0.81 2.83
C ARG A 185 2.17 -0.24 3.93
N LYS A 186 1.00 -0.83 4.19
CA LYS A 186 0.76 -1.90 5.17
C LYS A 186 1.34 -1.61 6.54
N TYR A 187 1.30 -0.34 6.92
CA TYR A 187 1.79 0.14 8.20
C TYR A 187 0.87 1.26 8.65
N ALA A 188 0.11 1.01 9.71
CA ALA A 188 -0.83 1.98 10.26
C ALA A 188 -0.07 3.01 11.09
N LEU A 189 0.03 4.25 10.62
CA LEU A 189 0.73 5.29 11.36
C LEU A 189 -0.06 5.70 12.60
N ARG A 190 0.68 5.89 13.69
CA ARG A 190 0.18 6.49 14.93
C ARG A 190 0.33 8.02 14.90
N ILE A 191 -0.29 8.70 15.86
CA ILE A 191 -0.23 10.17 15.96
C ILE A 191 1.19 10.71 16.19
N ASP A 192 2.03 10.02 16.97
CA ASP A 192 3.43 10.40 17.21
C ASP A 192 4.24 10.36 15.91
N GLN A 193 4.06 9.31 15.11
CA GLN A 193 4.72 9.14 13.82
C GLN A 193 4.22 10.14 12.78
N THR A 194 2.92 10.43 12.79
CA THR A 194 2.33 11.47 11.92
C THR A 194 2.90 12.85 12.26
N THR A 195 3.09 13.13 13.55
CA THR A 195 3.74 14.37 14.03
C THR A 195 5.19 14.45 13.59
N GLN A 196 5.94 13.33 13.66
CA GLN A 196 7.32 13.29 13.16
C GLN A 196 7.37 13.51 11.64
N LEU A 197 6.47 12.88 10.88
CA LEU A 197 6.35 13.07 9.44
C LEU A 197 6.11 14.54 9.10
N GLN A 198 5.18 15.21 9.78
CA GLN A 198 4.89 16.62 9.57
C GLN A 198 6.12 17.53 9.81
N ARG A 199 6.92 17.23 10.85
CA ARG A 199 8.12 18.01 11.20
C ARG A 199 9.31 17.73 10.29
N ARG A 200 9.53 16.47 9.94
CA ARG A 200 10.74 16.00 9.25
C ARG A 200 10.59 15.96 7.74
N CYS A 201 9.36 15.98 7.22
CA CYS A 201 9.07 15.88 5.78
C CYS A 201 8.38 17.14 5.18
N PRO A 202 8.94 18.36 5.34
CA PRO A 202 8.28 19.60 4.93
C PRO A 202 8.16 19.77 3.40
N ALA A 203 8.94 19.01 2.62
CA ALA A 203 8.97 19.11 1.16
C ALA A 203 7.92 18.22 0.45
N VAL A 204 7.21 17.37 1.20
CA VAL A 204 6.29 16.37 0.62
C VAL A 204 5.12 17.05 -0.08
N THR A 205 4.91 16.64 -1.33
CA THR A 205 3.81 17.08 -2.19
C THR A 205 2.79 15.99 -2.44
N GLU A 206 3.22 14.72 -2.42
CA GLU A 206 2.38 13.54 -2.59
C GLU A 206 2.63 12.57 -1.45
N LEU A 207 1.57 12.20 -0.73
CA LEU A 207 1.63 11.38 0.46
C LEU A 207 0.59 10.26 0.37
N SER A 208 1.02 9.02 0.62
CA SER A 208 0.12 7.87 0.74
C SER A 208 0.38 7.19 2.08
N LEU A 209 -0.63 7.13 2.93
CA LEU A 209 -0.54 6.58 4.27
C LEU A 209 -1.68 5.61 4.54
N GLU A 210 -1.44 4.72 5.48
CA GLU A 210 -2.46 3.85 6.04
C GLU A 210 -2.62 4.13 7.54
N PHE A 211 -3.82 3.99 8.06
CA PHE A 211 -4.12 4.18 9.49
C PHE A 211 -5.34 3.36 9.88
N LEU A 212 -5.48 3.13 11.18
CA LEU A 212 -6.65 2.48 11.75
C LEU A 212 -7.75 3.52 11.93
N ARG A 213 -8.89 3.32 11.29
CA ARG A 213 -10.07 4.14 11.56
C ARG A 213 -10.61 3.81 12.95
N LYS A 214 -10.94 4.83 13.73
CA LYS A 214 -11.48 4.69 15.08
C LYS A 214 -12.74 5.53 15.23
N ALA A 215 -13.58 5.49 14.19
CA ALA A 215 -14.90 6.11 14.15
C ALA A 215 -14.97 7.56 14.66
N GLY A 216 -14.02 8.41 14.26
CA GLY A 216 -14.01 9.81 14.68
C GLY A 216 -13.37 10.06 16.05
N SER A 217 -12.56 9.12 16.54
CA SER A 217 -11.82 9.34 17.79
C SER A 217 -10.96 10.60 17.73
N HIS A 218 -10.69 11.19 18.90
CA HIS A 218 -9.81 12.35 19.00
C HIS A 218 -8.41 12.10 18.39
N GLU A 219 -7.87 10.89 18.48
CA GLU A 219 -6.60 10.52 17.84
C GLU A 219 -6.68 10.57 16.31
N GLU A 220 -7.77 10.05 15.73
CA GLU A 220 -8.04 10.11 14.28
C GLU A 220 -8.13 11.55 13.79
N LEU A 221 -8.86 12.39 14.53
CA LEU A 221 -8.98 13.82 14.24
C LEU A 221 -7.61 14.52 14.30
N GLN A 222 -6.81 14.25 15.33
CA GLN A 222 -5.45 14.79 15.45
C GLN A 222 -4.53 14.38 14.30
N ILE A 223 -4.70 13.18 13.73
CA ILE A 223 -3.96 12.76 12.54
C ILE A 223 -4.31 13.68 11.37
N TYR A 224 -5.59 13.93 11.09
CA TYR A 224 -6.00 14.85 10.02
C TYR A 224 -5.47 16.27 10.24
N GLN A 225 -5.56 16.76 11.47
CA GLN A 225 -5.04 18.07 11.86
C GLN A 225 -3.52 18.19 11.68
N THR A 226 -2.80 17.10 11.91
CA THR A 226 -1.35 17.04 11.71
C THR A 226 -1.00 17.00 10.23
N LEU A 227 -1.73 16.22 9.43
CA LEU A 227 -1.50 16.10 7.98
C LEU A 227 -1.77 17.40 7.24
N ARG A 228 -2.82 18.14 7.60
CA ARG A 228 -3.10 19.45 6.98
C ARG A 228 -2.00 20.49 7.24
N ALA A 229 -1.20 20.31 8.29
CA ALA A 229 -0.11 21.21 8.64
C ALA A 229 1.18 20.95 7.81
N ILE A 230 1.14 20.03 6.84
CA ILE A 230 2.25 19.78 5.91
C ILE A 230 2.22 20.85 4.80
N PRO A 231 3.23 21.73 4.70
CA PRO A 231 3.10 23.00 4.00
C PRO A 231 3.05 22.92 2.48
N ARG A 232 3.44 21.79 1.90
CA ARG A 232 3.53 21.60 0.44
C ARG A 232 2.65 20.46 -0.07
N LEU A 233 1.85 19.84 0.81
CA LEU A 233 1.05 18.68 0.46
C LEU A 233 0.00 19.07 -0.58
N LYS A 234 -0.02 18.37 -1.72
CA LYS A 234 -0.95 18.62 -2.85
C LYS A 234 -1.89 17.45 -3.10
N LYS A 235 -1.37 16.23 -2.92
CA LYS A 235 -2.11 14.99 -3.07
C LYS A 235 -1.95 14.11 -1.84
N LEU A 236 -3.06 13.60 -1.35
CA LEU A 236 -3.10 12.71 -0.19
C LEU A 236 -3.91 11.47 -0.52
N THR A 237 -3.35 10.29 -0.28
CA THR A 237 -4.07 9.02 -0.31
C THR A 237 -4.10 8.47 1.10
N LEU A 238 -5.31 8.31 1.63
CA LEU A 238 -5.60 7.80 2.96
C LEU A 238 -6.25 6.42 2.81
N SER A 239 -5.57 5.39 3.32
CA SER A 239 -6.10 4.03 3.32
C SER A 239 -6.45 3.59 4.75
N PHE A 240 -7.70 3.22 4.95
CA PHE A 240 -8.29 2.99 6.27
C PHE A 240 -8.35 1.48 6.54
N HIS A 241 -7.71 1.06 7.63
CA HIS A 241 -7.90 -0.27 8.21
C HIS A 241 -9.14 -0.25 9.11
N SER A 242 -9.94 -1.31 9.05
CA SER A 242 -11.14 -1.46 9.88
C SER A 242 -10.97 -2.35 11.11
N SER A 243 -9.90 -3.14 11.15
CA SER A 243 -9.54 -4.04 12.26
C SER A 243 -8.09 -3.81 12.67
N THR A 244 -7.83 -4.01 13.96
CA THR A 244 -6.48 -4.07 14.52
C THR A 244 -5.72 -5.32 14.06
N HIS A 245 -6.42 -6.35 13.58
CA HIS A 245 -5.83 -7.64 13.18
C HIS A 245 -5.39 -7.65 11.71
N GLY A 246 -5.04 -6.47 11.18
CA GLY A 246 -4.52 -6.31 9.83
C GLY A 246 -3.26 -7.16 9.59
N PRO A 247 -2.95 -7.51 8.33
CA PRO A 247 -1.94 -8.52 8.02
C PRO A 247 -0.51 -8.18 8.47
N ILE A 248 -0.20 -6.93 8.85
CA ILE A 248 1.17 -6.48 9.11
C ILE A 248 1.19 -5.47 10.26
N CYS A 249 1.95 -5.84 11.30
CA CYS A 249 2.57 -4.99 12.30
C CYS A 249 1.76 -3.77 12.78
N ILE A 250 0.68 -4.00 13.53
CA ILE A 250 0.64 -3.31 14.82
C ILE A 250 1.87 -3.87 15.53
N ALA A 251 2.87 -3.04 15.80
CA ALA A 251 3.96 -3.41 16.69
C ALA A 251 3.30 -4.12 17.87
N HIS A 252 3.55 -5.43 17.99
CA HIS A 252 3.03 -6.26 19.07
C HIS A 252 3.22 -5.42 20.33
N VAL A 253 2.14 -4.92 20.92
CA VAL A 253 2.25 -4.11 22.12
C VAL A 253 2.92 -5.05 23.12
N PRO A 254 4.16 -4.79 23.56
CA PRO A 254 4.80 -5.67 24.51
C PRO A 254 3.96 -5.62 25.78
N GLY A 255 3.18 -6.68 26.05
CA GLY A 255 2.25 -6.77 27.18
C GLY A 255 0.77 -6.92 26.84
N GLU A 256 0.33 -6.87 25.57
CA GLU A 256 -0.98 -7.43 25.20
C GLU A 256 -0.81 -8.94 24.97
N GLU A 257 -0.74 -9.67 26.07
CA GLU A 257 -0.93 -11.11 26.07
C GLU A 257 -2.26 -11.40 25.36
N SER A 258 -2.23 -12.17 24.27
CA SER A 258 -3.42 -12.90 23.84
C SER A 258 -3.95 -13.59 25.09
N PRO A 259 -5.25 -13.44 25.45
CA PRO A 259 -5.78 -14.05 26.65
C PRO A 259 -5.50 -15.56 26.57
N ASP A 260 -4.53 -16.05 27.35
CA ASP A 260 -4.16 -17.47 27.43
C ASP A 260 -5.21 -18.28 28.21
N GLY A 261 -6.47 -17.85 28.14
CA GLY A 261 -7.64 -18.57 28.64
C GLY A 261 -8.37 -19.22 27.47
N GLU A 262 -8.76 -20.48 27.62
CA GLU A 262 -9.78 -21.08 26.76
C GLU A 262 -11.08 -20.28 26.96
N ASP A 263 -11.41 -19.39 26.03
CA ASP A 263 -12.69 -18.68 26.07
C ASP A 263 -13.82 -19.70 26.06
N THR A 264 -14.86 -19.44 26.84
CA THR A 264 -16.11 -20.16 26.67
C THR A 264 -16.72 -19.81 25.30
N ASP A 265 -17.56 -20.71 24.76
CA ASP A 265 -18.26 -20.48 23.49
C ASP A 265 -19.04 -19.16 23.47
N GLU A 266 -19.59 -18.73 24.61
CA GLU A 266 -20.35 -17.47 24.72
C GLU A 266 -19.45 -16.23 24.76
N GLU A 267 -18.31 -16.29 25.46
CA GLU A 267 -17.31 -15.21 25.45
C GLU A 267 -16.72 -15.01 24.06
N PHE A 268 -16.43 -16.11 23.34
CA PHE A 268 -15.99 -16.05 21.96
C PHE A 268 -17.02 -15.36 21.05
N LYS A 269 -18.31 -15.73 21.17
CA LYS A 269 -19.40 -15.12 20.37
C LYS A 269 -19.56 -13.64 20.63
N GLU A 270 -19.51 -13.20 21.89
CA GLU A 270 -19.62 -11.78 22.21
C GLU A 270 -18.39 -11.00 21.73
N ARG A 271 -17.17 -11.56 21.85
CA ARG A 271 -15.98 -10.95 21.24
C ARG A 271 -16.08 -10.85 19.73
N LEU A 272 -16.53 -11.92 19.05
CA LEU A 272 -16.74 -11.94 17.61
C LEU A 272 -17.75 -10.87 17.18
N LYS A 273 -18.86 -10.76 17.90
CA LYS A 273 -19.89 -9.75 17.64
C LYS A 273 -19.34 -8.32 17.81
N LEU A 274 -18.56 -8.05 18.86
CA LEU A 274 -17.92 -6.74 19.07
C LEU A 274 -16.91 -6.42 17.96
N GLU A 275 -16.10 -7.38 17.54
CA GLU A 275 -15.13 -7.19 16.45
C GLU A 275 -15.84 -6.92 15.12
N ILE A 276 -16.92 -7.67 14.81
CA ILE A 276 -17.76 -7.41 13.64
C ILE A 276 -18.36 -6.00 13.70
N GLN A 277 -18.87 -5.56 14.86
CA GLN A 277 -19.40 -4.20 15.03
C GLN A 277 -18.32 -3.14 14.75
N ASN A 278 -17.11 -3.32 15.29
CA ASN A 278 -15.99 -2.40 15.06
C ASN A 278 -15.60 -2.35 13.58
N ILE A 279 -15.49 -3.51 12.93
CA ILE A 279 -15.17 -3.60 11.51
C ILE A 279 -16.23 -2.90 10.66
N LEU A 280 -17.52 -3.17 10.89
CA LEU A 280 -18.61 -2.53 10.16
C LEU A 280 -18.58 -1.00 10.33
N ARG A 281 -18.44 -0.56 11.57
CA ARG A 281 -18.33 0.85 11.95
C ARG A 281 -17.18 1.56 11.25
N ASN A 282 -15.99 0.96 11.30
CA ASN A 282 -14.77 1.55 10.75
C ASN A 282 -14.70 1.42 9.22
N THR A 283 -15.41 0.47 8.63
CA THR A 283 -15.48 0.30 7.16
C THR A 283 -16.49 1.24 6.53
N ALA A 284 -17.67 1.44 7.14
CA ALA A 284 -18.77 2.21 6.57
C ALA A 284 -18.36 3.66 6.27
N MET A 285 -18.35 4.04 4.99
CA MET A 285 -17.93 5.36 4.52
C MET A 285 -18.91 5.86 3.46
N ASP A 286 -19.78 6.80 3.84
CA ASP A 286 -20.68 7.48 2.91
C ASP A 286 -20.10 8.83 2.45
N GLU A 287 -20.84 9.53 1.58
CA GLU A 287 -20.42 10.83 1.05
C GLU A 287 -20.26 11.87 2.15
N THR A 288 -21.13 11.84 3.15
CA THR A 288 -21.16 12.82 4.24
C THR A 288 -19.84 12.77 5.01
N LEU A 289 -19.41 11.56 5.40
CA LEU A 289 -18.13 11.41 6.08
C LEU A 289 -16.94 11.73 5.19
N ALA A 290 -16.95 11.28 3.92
CA ALA A 290 -15.87 11.60 2.99
C ALA A 290 -15.69 13.12 2.85
N ARG A 291 -16.81 13.84 2.75
CA ARG A 291 -16.85 15.31 2.73
C ARG A 291 -16.34 15.92 4.04
N SER A 292 -16.78 15.43 5.20
CA SER A 292 -16.29 15.94 6.50
C SER A 292 -14.78 15.73 6.71
N ILE A 293 -14.24 14.58 6.31
CA ILE A 293 -12.78 14.33 6.34
C ILE A 293 -12.05 15.31 5.42
N PHE A 294 -12.58 15.53 4.22
CA PHE A 294 -12.02 16.49 3.29
C PHE A 294 -12.04 17.92 3.86
N GLU A 295 -13.17 18.36 4.42
CA GLU A 295 -13.33 19.68 5.05
C GLU A 295 -12.35 19.88 6.22
N GLU A 296 -12.18 18.87 7.08
CA GLU A 296 -11.22 18.94 8.19
C GLU A 296 -9.77 19.11 7.69
N LEU A 297 -9.40 18.36 6.65
CA LEU A 297 -8.07 18.46 6.02
C LEU A 297 -7.86 19.78 5.29
N MET A 298 -8.94 20.45 4.88
CA MET A 298 -8.93 21.73 4.19
C MET A 298 -9.05 22.94 5.12
N THR A 299 -9.41 22.75 6.38
CA THR A 299 -9.59 23.85 7.34
C THR A 299 -8.26 24.53 7.65
N THR A 300 -8.16 25.85 7.42
CA THR A 300 -6.93 26.62 7.63
C THR A 300 -6.73 26.95 9.11
N ASN A 301 -5.66 26.42 9.71
CA ASN A 301 -5.29 26.67 11.12
C ASN A 301 -4.20 27.73 11.31
N HIS A 302 -3.84 28.51 10.29
CA HIS A 302 -2.74 29.46 10.38
C HIS A 302 -3.22 30.90 10.63
N PRO A 303 -3.05 31.45 11.85
CA PRO A 303 -3.49 32.81 12.18
C PRO A 303 -2.77 33.91 11.36
N ASN A 304 -1.58 33.63 10.83
CA ASN A 304 -0.80 34.56 10.00
C ASN A 304 -0.93 34.32 8.48
N ARG A 305 -1.82 33.40 8.06
CA ARG A 305 -2.03 33.03 6.64
C ARG A 305 -3.50 32.77 6.34
N ALA A 306 -4.40 33.52 6.98
CA ALA A 306 -5.85 33.41 6.74
C ALA A 306 -6.21 33.56 5.24
N ASP A 307 -5.38 34.29 4.47
CA ASP A 307 -5.61 34.55 3.04
C ASP A 307 -4.97 33.50 2.09
N LEU A 308 -4.23 32.51 2.61
CA LEU A 308 -3.59 31.48 1.79
C LEU A 308 -4.32 30.15 1.93
N HIS A 309 -5.03 29.77 0.87
CA HIS A 309 -5.66 28.45 0.80
C HIS A 309 -4.63 27.32 0.96
N PRO A 310 -5.04 26.17 1.55
CA PRO A 310 -4.18 24.99 1.62
C PRO A 310 -3.73 24.56 0.22
N THR A 311 -2.50 24.05 0.12
CA THR A 311 -1.96 23.52 -1.14
C THR A 311 -2.61 22.19 -1.53
N LEU A 312 -3.29 21.55 -0.59
CA LEU A 312 -4.00 20.29 -0.79
C LEU A 312 -5.13 20.50 -1.80
N SER A 313 -5.19 19.63 -2.80
CA SER A 313 -6.12 19.75 -3.93
C SER A 313 -6.75 18.43 -4.36
N TYR A 314 -6.18 17.31 -3.91
CA TYR A 314 -6.62 15.97 -4.26
C TYR A 314 -6.50 15.08 -3.02
N ILE A 315 -7.60 14.44 -2.64
CA ILE A 315 -7.65 13.44 -1.57
C ILE A 315 -8.30 12.19 -2.12
N GLN A 316 -7.68 11.04 -1.88
CA GLN A 316 -8.25 9.73 -2.17
C GLN A 316 -8.43 8.96 -0.86
N LEU A 317 -9.66 8.54 -0.58
CA LEU A 317 -10.05 7.78 0.60
C LEU A 317 -10.33 6.34 0.19
N LEU A 318 -9.56 5.39 0.73
CA LEU A 318 -9.61 3.98 0.36
C LEU A 318 -9.85 3.11 1.58
N ASN A 319 -10.78 2.16 1.54
CA ASN A 319 -10.88 1.16 2.60
C ASN A 319 -10.00 -0.06 2.28
N ILE A 320 -9.24 -0.50 3.28
CA ILE A 320 -8.51 -1.77 3.27
C ILE A 320 -9.39 -2.80 3.97
N MET A 321 -9.84 -3.79 3.21
CA MET A 321 -10.68 -4.85 3.75
C MET A 321 -9.86 -5.74 4.70
N PRO A 322 -10.41 -6.08 5.88
CA PRO A 322 -9.77 -7.04 6.77
C PRO A 322 -9.74 -8.41 6.06
N LYS A 323 -8.76 -9.23 6.44
CA LYS A 323 -8.67 -10.62 5.99
C LYS A 323 -9.15 -11.60 7.05
N LEU A 324 -9.00 -11.21 8.31
CA LEU A 324 -9.30 -12.01 9.49
C LEU A 324 -10.26 -11.26 10.41
N VAL A 325 -11.09 -12.01 11.13
CA VAL A 325 -11.91 -11.56 12.26
C VAL A 325 -11.67 -12.52 13.40
N CYS A 326 -11.17 -12.03 14.54
CA CYS A 326 -10.80 -12.89 15.68
C CYS A 326 -9.89 -14.08 15.29
N GLY A 327 -8.96 -13.86 14.35
CA GLY A 327 -8.04 -14.89 13.85
C GLY A 327 -8.63 -15.89 12.85
N GLN A 328 -9.91 -15.75 12.47
CA GLN A 328 -10.57 -16.59 11.48
C GLN A 328 -10.72 -15.86 10.14
N ASP A 329 -10.62 -16.60 9.04
CA ASP A 329 -10.86 -16.06 7.70
C ASP A 329 -12.27 -15.48 7.57
N ILE A 330 -12.35 -14.30 6.96
CA ILE A 330 -13.64 -13.67 6.68
C ILE A 330 -14.39 -14.48 5.63
N ALA A 331 -15.65 -14.80 5.93
CA ALA A 331 -16.57 -15.38 4.97
C ALA A 331 -16.73 -14.45 3.76
N GLU A 332 -16.70 -15.02 2.55
CA GLU A 332 -16.76 -14.26 1.29
C GLU A 332 -17.96 -13.30 1.24
N GLN A 333 -19.12 -13.73 1.75
CA GLN A 333 -20.33 -12.90 1.80
C GLN A 333 -20.18 -11.69 2.73
N PHE A 334 -19.42 -11.83 3.82
CA PHE A 334 -19.14 -10.71 4.70
C PHE A 334 -18.19 -9.72 4.02
N ASN A 335 -17.17 -10.20 3.31
CA ASN A 335 -16.31 -9.32 2.51
C ASN A 335 -17.09 -8.54 1.44
N ASP A 336 -18.07 -9.16 0.78
CA ASP A 336 -18.93 -8.45 -0.18
C ASP A 336 -19.74 -7.31 0.47
N ILE A 337 -20.22 -7.52 1.70
CA ILE A 337 -20.91 -6.47 2.47
C ILE A 337 -19.94 -5.35 2.84
N LEU A 338 -18.73 -5.69 3.31
CA LEU A 338 -17.70 -4.70 3.64
C LEU A 338 -17.31 -3.87 2.43
N GLU A 339 -17.18 -4.46 1.25
CA GLU A 339 -16.92 -3.72 0.01
C GLU A 339 -18.11 -2.86 -0.43
N TRP A 340 -19.34 -3.24 -0.07
CA TRP A 340 -20.53 -2.45 -0.37
C TRP A 340 -20.64 -1.18 0.48
N ILE A 341 -20.39 -1.31 1.79
CA ILE A 341 -20.45 -0.17 2.74
C ILE A 341 -19.15 0.63 2.79
N GLY A 342 -18.02 -0.02 2.48
CA GLY A 342 -16.67 0.53 2.43
C GLY A 342 -16.39 1.30 1.16
N ARG A 343 -17.32 2.19 0.78
CA ARG A 343 -17.18 3.00 -0.43
C ARG A 343 -15.88 3.78 -0.39
N GLN A 344 -15.31 3.96 -1.57
CA GLN A 344 -14.07 4.69 -1.75
C GLN A 344 -14.41 6.04 -2.36
N TRP A 345 -13.64 7.07 -2.05
CA TRP A 345 -13.97 8.44 -2.45
C TRP A 345 -12.75 9.15 -3.00
N VAL A 346 -12.97 9.99 -4.00
CA VAL A 346 -12.00 10.98 -4.47
C VAL A 346 -12.62 12.34 -4.25
N CYS A 347 -11.88 13.19 -3.54
CA CYS A 347 -12.28 14.56 -3.25
C CYS A 347 -11.27 15.50 -3.94
N GLU A 348 -11.75 16.35 -4.83
CA GLU A 348 -10.92 17.30 -5.55
C GLU A 348 -11.44 18.73 -5.40
N ARG A 349 -10.52 19.70 -5.38
CA ARG A 349 -10.89 21.11 -5.51
C ARG A 349 -10.96 21.48 -6.98
N ASP A 350 -11.95 22.28 -7.36
CA ASP A 350 -11.89 22.93 -8.67
C ASP A 350 -10.63 23.82 -8.74
N ARG A 351 -9.82 23.58 -9.78
CA ARG A 351 -8.58 24.32 -10.04
C ARG A 351 -8.84 25.72 -10.58
N ARG A 352 -10.08 26.03 -10.98
CA ARG A 352 -10.46 27.34 -11.50
C ARG A 352 -10.55 28.33 -10.35
N ASP A 353 -9.92 29.49 -10.54
CA ASP A 353 -9.86 30.56 -9.53
C ASP A 353 -11.23 31.04 -9.04
N THR A 354 -12.30 30.80 -9.79
CA THR A 354 -13.67 31.22 -9.47
C THR A 354 -14.44 30.28 -8.53
N HIS A 355 -13.95 29.05 -8.30
CA HIS A 355 -14.64 28.01 -7.50
C HIS A 355 -13.70 27.33 -6.50
N LYS A 356 -12.71 28.06 -5.98
CA LYS A 356 -11.68 27.50 -5.08
C LYS A 356 -12.23 26.85 -3.81
N ASP A 357 -13.45 27.22 -3.40
CA ASP A 357 -14.13 26.70 -2.22
C ASP A 357 -15.11 25.56 -2.56
N GLU A 358 -15.30 25.26 -3.85
CA GLU A 358 -16.17 24.18 -4.31
C GLU A 358 -15.35 22.89 -4.47
N ALA A 359 -15.72 21.87 -3.69
CA ALA A 359 -15.08 20.56 -3.72
C ALA A 359 -16.02 19.54 -4.36
N THR A 360 -15.50 18.84 -5.37
CA THR A 360 -16.16 17.65 -5.92
C THR A 360 -15.84 16.47 -5.03
N VAL A 361 -16.86 15.72 -4.63
CA VAL A 361 -16.74 14.49 -3.85
C VAL A 361 -17.40 13.40 -4.67
N GLU A 362 -16.59 12.51 -5.22
CA GLU A 362 -17.04 11.48 -6.15
C GLU A 362 -16.67 10.09 -5.62
N GLU A 363 -17.59 9.14 -5.81
CA GLU A 363 -17.34 7.76 -5.41
C GLU A 363 -16.34 7.10 -6.37
N HIS A 364 -15.18 6.72 -5.84
CA HIS A 364 -14.17 5.97 -6.56
C HIS A 364 -14.60 4.51 -6.76
N CYS A 365 -14.40 3.99 -7.98
CA CYS A 365 -14.80 2.62 -8.34
C CYS A 365 -16.31 2.33 -8.23
N TYR A 366 -17.17 3.35 -8.36
CA TYR A 366 -18.63 3.24 -8.33
C TYR A 366 -19.18 2.06 -9.15
N GLU A 367 -18.77 1.95 -10.42
CA GLU A 367 -19.23 0.85 -11.29
C GLU A 367 -18.83 -0.53 -10.76
N ARG A 368 -17.62 -0.68 -10.23
CA ARG A 368 -17.14 -1.95 -9.67
C ARG A 368 -17.98 -2.33 -8.45
N ARG A 369 -18.29 -1.37 -7.58
CA ARG A 369 -19.16 -1.60 -6.42
C ARG A 369 -20.57 -2.01 -6.86
N LEU A 370 -21.18 -1.30 -7.81
CA LEU A 370 -22.51 -1.64 -8.31
C LEU A 370 -22.56 -3.05 -8.93
N ARG A 371 -21.58 -3.39 -9.77
CA ARG A 371 -21.49 -4.73 -10.37
C ARG A 371 -21.43 -5.81 -9.28
N ARG A 372 -20.65 -5.60 -8.22
CA ARG A 372 -20.55 -6.53 -7.09
C ARG A 372 -21.85 -6.60 -6.30
N GLY A 373 -22.48 -5.48 -5.99
CA GLY A 373 -23.71 -5.45 -5.20
C GLY A 373 -24.97 -5.95 -5.90
N ASN A 374 -24.94 -6.10 -7.22
CA ASN A 374 -25.98 -6.84 -7.95
C ASN A 374 -26.00 -8.33 -7.58
N TRP A 375 -24.87 -8.88 -7.13
CA TRP A 375 -24.77 -10.26 -6.65
C TRP A 375 -25.14 -10.41 -5.16
N LEU A 376 -25.18 -9.31 -4.41
CA LEU A 376 -25.56 -9.32 -2.99
C LEU A 376 -27.03 -9.66 -2.80
N ASN A 377 -27.31 -10.58 -1.89
CA ASN A 377 -28.68 -10.95 -1.54
C ASN A 377 -29.43 -9.77 -0.92
N ASN A 378 -30.65 -9.48 -1.39
CA ASN A 378 -31.49 -8.45 -0.77
C ASN A 378 -31.99 -8.89 0.61
N ASN A 379 -32.11 -10.20 0.85
CA ASN A 379 -32.38 -10.72 2.18
C ASN A 379 -31.08 -10.77 2.98
N LEU A 380 -31.02 -9.83 3.91
CA LEU A 380 -29.92 -9.58 4.78
C LEU A 380 -29.53 -10.83 5.61
N ASN A 381 -30.51 -11.55 6.17
CA ASN A 381 -30.28 -12.79 6.93
C ASN A 381 -29.70 -13.94 6.09
N ARG A 382 -29.98 -13.96 4.77
CA ARG A 382 -29.37 -14.93 3.84
C ARG A 382 -27.96 -14.54 3.43
N ALA A 383 -27.61 -13.25 3.48
CA ALA A 383 -26.27 -12.77 3.20
C ALA A 383 -25.29 -13.07 4.36
N TYR A 384 -25.80 -13.24 5.58
CA TYR A 384 -24.99 -13.24 6.80
C TYR A 384 -24.36 -14.55 7.23
N GLY A 385 -25.01 -15.68 6.99
CA GLY A 385 -24.55 -16.99 7.49
C GLY A 385 -24.47 -17.13 9.03
N SER A 386 -24.50 -16.05 9.82
CA SER A 386 -24.36 -16.05 11.29
C SER A 386 -25.32 -15.09 12.01
N LYS A 387 -25.68 -15.41 13.27
CA LYS A 387 -26.59 -14.59 14.10
C LYS A 387 -25.87 -13.39 14.70
N GLU A 388 -24.58 -13.55 14.97
CA GLU A 388 -23.66 -12.57 15.54
C GLU A 388 -23.56 -11.35 14.62
N PHE A 389 -23.45 -11.59 13.32
CA PHE A 389 -23.47 -10.53 12.32
C PHE A 389 -24.80 -9.76 12.32
N ALA A 390 -25.92 -10.48 12.25
CA ALA A 390 -27.24 -9.84 12.23
C ALA A 390 -27.46 -8.98 13.48
N GLY A 391 -27.00 -9.46 14.64
CA GLY A 391 -27.00 -8.70 15.89
C GLY A 391 -26.12 -7.45 15.81
N ALA A 392 -24.90 -7.58 15.27
CA ALA A 392 -23.98 -6.46 15.07
C ALA A 392 -24.57 -5.38 14.15
N TRP A 393 -25.13 -5.77 13.00
CA TRP A 393 -25.75 -4.85 12.05
C TRP A 393 -26.93 -4.09 12.67
N LYS A 394 -27.86 -4.81 13.31
CA LYS A 394 -29.05 -4.22 13.94
C LYS A 394 -28.71 -3.24 15.05
N THR A 395 -27.59 -3.47 15.74
CA THR A 395 -27.08 -2.57 16.77
C THR A 395 -26.59 -1.25 16.16
N LEU A 396 -25.93 -1.30 15.01
CA LEU A 396 -25.39 -0.10 14.35
C LEU A 396 -26.45 0.67 13.56
N TRP A 397 -27.33 -0.04 12.85
CA TRP A 397 -28.31 0.54 11.94
C TRP A 397 -29.71 -0.04 12.18
N PRO A 398 -30.35 0.31 13.30
CA PRO A 398 -31.66 -0.22 13.65
C PRO A 398 -32.71 0.13 12.59
N GLY A 399 -33.62 -0.81 12.29
CA GLY A 399 -34.73 -0.61 11.36
C GLY A 399 -34.37 -0.70 9.87
N THR A 400 -33.12 -1.03 9.53
CA THR A 400 -32.66 -1.10 8.12
C THR A 400 -32.86 -2.47 7.47
N ASP A 401 -33.49 -3.43 8.15
CA ASP A 401 -33.62 -4.83 7.69
C ASP A 401 -34.18 -4.98 6.26
N THR A 402 -35.08 -4.09 5.84
CA THR A 402 -35.77 -4.15 4.54
C THR A 402 -35.07 -3.37 3.42
N ASP A 403 -34.21 -2.40 3.76
CA ASP A 403 -33.43 -1.58 2.82
C ASP A 403 -31.97 -1.47 3.27
N TRP A 404 -31.41 -2.58 3.70
CA TRP A 404 -30.10 -2.60 4.34
C TRP A 404 -28.99 -2.09 3.43
N LYS A 405 -29.15 -2.19 2.10
CA LYS A 405 -28.16 -1.73 1.12
C LYS A 405 -28.01 -0.21 1.13
N ASN A 406 -29.06 0.52 1.48
CA ASN A 406 -29.10 1.99 1.44
C ASN A 406 -29.38 2.64 2.80
N GLY A 407 -29.93 1.90 3.77
CA GLY A 407 -30.34 2.43 5.07
C GLY A 407 -29.21 2.66 6.07
N TRP A 408 -28.00 2.19 5.78
CA TRP A 408 -26.83 2.44 6.64
C TRP A 408 -26.28 3.86 6.44
N LYS A 409 -25.62 4.37 7.48
CA LYS A 409 -24.82 5.60 7.43
C LYS A 409 -23.51 5.41 8.15
N SER A 410 -22.48 6.10 7.69
CA SER A 410 -21.20 6.13 8.39
C SER A 410 -21.32 6.86 9.73
N ILE A 411 -20.42 6.55 10.66
CA ILE A 411 -20.29 7.35 11.89
C ILE A 411 -19.61 8.67 11.53
N PRO A 412 -20.18 9.83 11.96
CA PRO A 412 -19.60 11.15 11.73
C PRO A 412 -18.16 11.27 12.24
N LEU A 413 -17.42 12.23 11.68
CA LEU A 413 -16.05 12.53 12.11
C LEU A 413 -16.01 13.17 13.51
N PHE A 414 -17.04 13.92 13.86
CA PHE A 414 -17.25 14.57 15.15
C PHE A 414 -18.73 14.44 15.52
N ASP A 415 -19.02 14.22 16.80
CA ASP A 415 -20.37 14.16 17.33
C ASP A 415 -20.71 15.52 17.96
N ASP A 416 -21.62 16.27 17.35
CA ASP A 416 -22.08 17.58 17.87
C ASP A 416 -22.81 17.46 19.22
N SER A 417 -23.03 16.22 19.72
CA SER A 417 -23.77 15.94 20.95
C SER A 417 -22.94 16.02 22.25
N GLU A 418 -21.64 16.29 22.18
CA GLU A 418 -20.75 16.50 23.35
C GLU A 418 -20.11 17.91 23.41
N ALA A 419 -20.72 18.92 22.76
CA ALA A 419 -20.28 20.33 22.85
C ALA A 419 -20.97 21.12 23.98
#